data_AF-A0A656Z591-F1
#
_entry.id   AF-A0A656Z591-F1
#
_cell.length_a   1.000
_cell.length_b   1.000
_cell.length_c   1.000
_cell.angle_alpha   90.00
_cell.angle_beta   90.00
_cell.angle_gamma   90.00
#
_symmetry.space_group_name_H-M   'P 1'
#
loop_
_entity.id
_entity.type
_entity.pdbx_description
1 polymer ?
#
loop_
_entity_poly.entity_id
_entity_poly.type
_entity_poly.pdbx_seq_one_letter_code
_entity_poly.pdbx_strand_id
1 'polypeptide(L)'
;MDRPLPAAFSNRVIKPSWRPIALLSCLSLVLLSALITLFLSSGVNSQVVDISKNFELREQVGRVTRIAYNIEMSRRGYLLTLDDTYLELYQRSIVNIDQTMSDLAALTQDNPQQDARVRKIKALVERAHDDVRETINLAKAVRCRRRSTR
;
A
#
# COMPACT_ATOMS: atom_id res chain seq x y z
N MET A 1 -86.54 4.05 -48.34
CA MET A 1 -86.06 5.37 -48.77
C MET A 1 -86.13 6.31 -47.57
N ASP A 2 -85.09 6.88 -46.98
CA ASP A 2 -83.64 6.70 -47.02
C ASP A 2 -83.13 7.38 -45.73
N ARG A 3 -82.21 6.73 -45.01
CA ARG A 3 -81.33 7.43 -44.06
C ARG A 3 -80.10 7.90 -44.82
N PRO A 4 -79.51 9.05 -44.47
CA PRO A 4 -78.32 8.93 -43.63
C PRO A 4 -78.17 9.99 -42.51
N LEU A 5 -77.31 9.63 -41.57
CA LEU A 5 -76.96 10.29 -40.30
C LEU A 5 -76.01 11.50 -40.52
N PRO A 6 -75.94 12.47 -39.59
CA PRO A 6 -74.88 13.48 -39.60
C PRO A 6 -73.54 12.84 -39.17
N ALA A 7 -72.58 12.80 -40.09
CA ALA A 7 -71.20 12.43 -39.79
C ALA A 7 -70.48 13.61 -39.09
N ALA A 8 -70.53 13.63 -37.76
CA ALA A 8 -69.62 14.45 -36.98
C ALA A 8 -68.24 13.76 -36.95
N PHE A 9 -67.37 14.09 -37.90
CA PHE A 9 -65.95 13.70 -37.83
C PHE A 9 -65.26 14.50 -36.73
N SER A 10 -65.31 13.97 -35.50
CA SER A 10 -64.46 14.41 -34.41
C SER A 10 -63.02 13.99 -34.74
N ASN A 11 -62.26 14.89 -35.38
CA ASN A 11 -60.83 14.71 -35.54
C ASN A 11 -60.15 14.97 -34.19
N ARG A 12 -60.23 14.00 -33.27
CA ARG A 12 -59.35 13.97 -32.11
C ARG A 12 -57.96 13.68 -32.61
N VAL A 13 -57.22 14.74 -32.90
CA VAL A 13 -55.76 14.67 -32.98
C VAL A 13 -55.30 14.18 -31.61
N ILE A 14 -55.06 12.88 -31.49
CA ILE A 14 -54.38 12.28 -30.34
C ILE A 14 -52.98 12.89 -30.39
N LYS A 15 -52.78 14.03 -29.73
CA LYS A 15 -51.44 14.56 -29.51
C LYS A 15 -50.72 13.50 -28.69
N PRO A 16 -49.70 12.80 -29.24
CA PRO A 16 -48.94 11.89 -28.41
C PRO A 16 -48.39 12.74 -27.28
N SER A 17 -48.81 12.48 -26.04
CA SER A 17 -48.14 13.11 -24.92
C SER A 17 -46.81 12.36 -24.81
N TRP A 18 -45.71 13.02 -25.14
CA TRP A 18 -44.36 12.45 -25.01
C TRP A 18 -43.97 12.28 -23.53
N ARG A 19 -44.85 12.72 -22.62
CA ARG A 19 -44.69 12.70 -21.16
C ARG A 19 -44.36 11.31 -20.62
N PRO A 20 -45.13 10.23 -20.86
CA PRO A 20 -44.78 8.87 -20.42
C PRO A 20 -43.46 8.38 -21.01
N ILE A 21 -43.17 8.69 -22.28
CA ILE A 21 -41.94 8.24 -22.95
C ILE A 21 -40.71 8.96 -22.34
N ALA A 22 -40.84 10.25 -22.05
CA ALA A 22 -39.83 11.04 -21.36
C ALA A 22 -39.59 10.55 -19.93
N LEU A 23 -40.65 10.15 -19.21
CA LEU A 23 -40.54 9.57 -17.87
C LEU A 23 -39.84 8.21 -17.88
N LEU A 24 -40.16 7.34 -18.84
CA LEU A 24 -39.50 6.04 -19.00
C LEU A 24 -38.03 6.18 -19.40
N SER A 25 -37.71 7.13 -20.28
CA SER A 25 -36.32 7.45 -20.65
C SER A 25 -35.51 7.93 -19.46
N CYS A 26 -36.07 8.84 -18.66
CA CYS A 26 -35.45 9.34 -17.43
C CYS A 26 -35.23 8.21 -16.41
N LEU A 27 -36.25 7.37 -16.18
CA LEU A 27 -36.16 6.23 -15.26
C LEU A 27 -35.11 5.21 -15.71
N SER A 28 -35.06 4.92 -17.01
CA SER A 28 -34.05 4.03 -17.59
C SER A 28 -32.64 4.58 -17.43
N LEU A 29 -32.46 5.89 -17.59
CA LEU A 29 -31.14 6.55 -17.43
C LEU A 29 -30.66 6.49 -15.97
N VAL A 30 -31.56 6.68 -15.00
CA VAL A 30 -31.25 6.57 -13.57
C VAL A 30 -30.92 5.13 -13.18
N LEU A 31 -31.66 4.15 -13.69
CA LEU A 31 -31.35 2.73 -13.45
C LEU A 31 -30.01 2.33 -14.08
N LEU A 32 -29.71 2.82 -15.28
CA LEU A 32 -28.44 2.57 -15.95
C LEU A 32 -27.27 3.18 -15.19
N SER A 33 -27.39 4.42 -14.71
CA SER A 33 -26.32 5.07 -13.92
C SER A 33 -26.09 4.36 -12.58
N ALA A 34 -27.16 3.88 -11.92
CA ALA A 34 -27.07 3.06 -10.71
C ALA A 34 -26.38 1.72 -10.99
N LEU A 35 -26.74 1.03 -12.08
CA LEU A 35 -26.09 -0.20 -12.52
C LEU A 35 -24.61 0.01 -12.85
N ILE A 36 -24.28 1.05 -13.61
CA ILE A 36 -22.89 1.42 -13.90
C ILE A 36 -22.14 1.68 -12.59
N THR A 37 -22.74 2.40 -11.65
CA THR A 37 -22.14 2.66 -10.32
C THR A 37 -21.91 1.37 -9.55
N LEU A 38 -22.84 0.41 -9.56
CA LEU A 38 -22.69 -0.87 -8.86
C LEU A 38 -21.67 -1.80 -9.54
N PHE A 39 -21.64 -1.84 -10.87
CA PHE A 39 -20.64 -2.58 -11.65
C PHE A 39 -19.25 -1.98 -11.48
N LEU A 40 -19.14 -0.65 -11.52
CA LEU A 40 -17.89 0.05 -11.29
C LEU A 40 -17.49 -0.10 -9.82
N SER A 41 -18.39 -0.01 -8.84
CA SER A 41 -18.08 -0.23 -7.43
C SER A 41 -17.64 -1.66 -7.13
N SER A 42 -18.22 -2.66 -7.80
CA SER A 42 -17.80 -4.07 -7.70
C SER A 42 -16.45 -4.32 -8.39
N GLY A 43 -16.11 -3.52 -9.41
CA GLY A 43 -14.83 -3.55 -10.15
C GLY A 43 -13.75 -2.57 -9.64
N VAL A 44 -14.09 -1.63 -8.77
CA VAL A 44 -13.20 -0.61 -8.19
C VAL A 44 -12.68 -1.06 -6.81
N ASN A 45 -12.52 -2.37 -6.63
CA ASN A 45 -11.78 -2.91 -5.49
C ASN A 45 -10.25 -2.80 -5.68
N SER A 46 -9.77 -1.76 -6.38
CA SER A 46 -8.33 -1.50 -6.58
C SER A 46 -7.97 -0.01 -6.71
N GLN A 47 -8.88 0.93 -6.44
CA GLN A 47 -8.57 2.37 -6.57
C GLN A 47 -9.22 3.31 -5.55
N VAL A 48 -9.66 2.80 -4.41
CA VAL A 48 -9.85 3.61 -3.20
C VAL A 48 -8.86 3.11 -2.15
N VAL A 49 -7.59 3.42 -2.37
CA VAL A 49 -6.59 3.42 -1.31
C VAL A 49 -7.01 4.57 -0.39
N ASP A 50 -7.80 4.25 0.63
CA ASP A 50 -8.13 5.19 1.69
C ASP A 50 -6.81 5.72 2.27
N ILE A 51 -6.59 7.01 2.06
CA ILE A 51 -5.41 7.79 2.42
C ILE A 51 -5.21 7.83 3.95
N SER A 52 -6.14 7.29 4.72
CA SER A 52 -6.10 7.17 6.18
C SER A 52 -5.27 5.97 6.69
N LYS A 53 -4.95 4.97 5.84
CA LYS A 53 -4.03 3.86 6.19
C LYS A 53 -2.53 4.18 6.05
N ASN A 54 -2.17 5.42 5.71
CA ASN A 54 -0.79 5.80 5.37
C ASN A 54 0.06 6.31 6.54
N PHE A 55 -0.50 6.75 7.66
CA PHE A 55 0.30 7.37 8.72
C PHE A 55 1.15 6.37 9.49
N GLU A 56 0.55 5.29 9.98
CA GLU A 56 1.26 4.25 10.75
C GLU A 56 2.25 3.48 9.87
N LEU A 57 1.90 3.21 8.61
CA LEU A 57 2.81 2.59 7.65
C LEU A 57 4.01 3.50 7.33
N ARG A 58 3.80 4.81 7.16
CA ARG A 58 4.90 5.77 6.94
C ARG A 58 5.78 5.91 8.16
N GLU A 59 5.20 5.89 9.36
CA GLU A 59 5.97 5.91 10.60
C GLU A 59 6.85 4.67 10.71
N GLN A 60 6.30 3.48 10.48
CA GLN A 60 7.06 2.24 10.56
C GLN A 60 8.16 2.16 9.50
N VAL A 61 7.91 2.64 8.27
CA VAL A 61 8.96 2.81 7.25
C VAL A 61 10.03 3.81 7.73
N GLY A 62 9.64 4.93 8.32
CA GLY A 62 10.57 5.90 8.90
C GLY A 62 11.43 5.32 10.03
N ARG A 63 10.85 4.44 10.86
CA ARG A 63 11.59 3.70 11.90
C ARG A 63 12.62 2.76 11.27
N VAL A 64 12.25 1.99 10.25
CA VAL A 64 13.18 1.12 9.52
C VAL A 64 14.34 1.94 8.92
N THR A 65 14.07 3.09 8.31
CA THR A 65 15.12 3.96 7.75
C THR A 65 16.06 4.49 8.82
N ARG A 66 15.53 4.93 9.97
CA ARG A 66 16.37 5.39 11.09
C ARG A 66 17.26 4.27 11.64
N ILE A 67 16.71 3.05 11.76
CA ILE A 67 17.49 1.92 12.24
C ILE A 67 18.59 1.55 11.24
N ALA A 68 18.28 1.55 9.94
CA ALA A 68 19.28 1.33 8.88
C ALA A 68 20.41 2.37 8.92
N TYR A 69 20.08 3.64 9.18
CA TYR A 69 21.09 4.69 9.35
C TYR A 69 22.00 4.44 10.56
N ASN A 70 21.43 4.05 11.70
CA ASN A 70 22.20 3.74 12.90
C ASN A 70 23.15 2.54 12.70
N ILE A 71 22.71 1.53 11.93
CA ILE A 71 23.54 0.38 11.55
C ILE A 71 24.76 0.85 10.72
N GLU A 72 24.53 1.68 9.70
CA GLU A 72 25.62 2.19 8.85
C GLU A 72 26.60 3.08 9.62
N MET A 73 26.07 3.95 10.49
CA MET A 73 26.88 4.80 11.36
C MET A 73 27.73 3.96 12.31
N SER A 74 27.15 2.94 12.94
CA SER A 74 27.83 2.01 13.84
C SER A 74 28.93 1.25 13.10
N ARG A 75 28.64 0.74 11.89
CA ARG A 75 29.63 0.06 11.06
C ARG A 75 30.82 0.97 10.75
N ARG A 76 30.58 2.19 10.28
CA ARG A 76 31.66 3.14 9.96
C ARG A 76 32.46 3.52 11.20
N GLY A 77 31.80 3.79 12.32
CA GLY A 77 32.47 4.08 13.59
C GLY A 77 33.43 2.96 13.98
N TYR A 78 32.95 1.72 13.98
CA TYR A 78 33.78 0.55 14.29
C TYR A 78 34.96 0.39 13.33
N LEU A 79 34.73 0.49 12.02
CA LEU A 79 35.77 0.31 11.02
C LEU A 79 36.87 1.37 11.09
N LEU A 80 36.52 2.60 11.49
CA LEU A 80 37.46 3.71 11.61
C LEU A 80 38.25 3.71 12.91
N THR A 81 37.60 3.36 14.04
CA THR A 81 38.21 3.50 15.38
C THR A 81 38.56 2.18 16.04
N LEU A 82 37.98 1.07 15.60
CA LEU A 82 38.01 -0.24 16.26
C LEU A 82 37.47 -0.20 17.72
N ASP A 83 36.62 0.79 18.02
CA ASP A 83 35.97 0.94 19.32
C ASP A 83 34.70 0.08 19.40
N ASP A 84 34.70 -0.84 20.37
CA ASP A 84 33.64 -1.83 20.58
C ASP A 84 32.29 -1.18 20.99
N THR A 85 32.27 0.10 21.41
CA THR A 85 31.04 0.87 21.67
C THR A 85 30.13 0.95 20.44
N TYR A 86 30.72 1.07 19.24
CA TYR A 86 29.96 1.06 17.99
C TYR A 86 29.39 -0.32 17.66
N LEU A 87 30.05 -1.40 18.10
CA LEU A 87 29.55 -2.76 17.92
C LEU A 87 28.31 -3.02 18.80
N GLU A 88 28.30 -2.51 20.03
CA GLU A 88 27.12 -2.60 20.91
C GLU A 88 25.91 -1.85 20.34
N LEU A 89 26.13 -0.67 19.77
CA LEU A 89 25.06 0.11 19.14
C LEU A 89 24.47 -0.62 17.92
N TYR A 90 25.32 -1.27 17.13
CA TYR A 90 24.88 -2.14 16.03
C TYR A 90 24.00 -3.29 16.54
N GLN A 91 24.46 -4.03 17.55
CA GLN A 91 23.73 -5.17 18.09
C GLN A 91 22.33 -4.78 18.62
N ARG A 92 22.25 -3.67 19.35
CA ARG A 92 20.96 -3.12 19.82
C ARG A 92 20.05 -2.71 18.66
N SER A 93 20.62 -2.14 17.60
CA SER A 93 19.86 -1.72 16.41
C SER A 93 19.24 -2.91 15.67
N ILE A 94 19.95 -4.04 15.61
CA ILE A 94 19.44 -5.28 14.99
C ILE A 94 18.27 -5.88 15.79
N VAL A 95 18.39 -5.99 17.11
CA VAL A 95 17.27 -6.49 17.92
C VAL A 95 16.00 -5.64 17.72
N ASN A 96 16.16 -4.32 17.64
CA ASN A 96 15.04 -3.41 17.40
C ASN A 96 14.43 -3.54 16.00
N ILE A 97 15.23 -3.82 14.96
CA ILE A 97 14.70 -3.97 13.60
C ILE A 97 13.91 -5.26 13.45
N ASP A 98 14.38 -6.37 14.05
CA ASP A 98 13.70 -7.67 13.98
C ASP A 98 12.32 -7.61 14.63
N GLN A 99 12.23 -6.99 15.82
CA GLN A 99 10.95 -6.79 16.49
C GLN A 99 10.00 -5.94 15.62
N THR A 100 10.51 -4.82 15.09
CA THR A 100 9.72 -3.92 14.23
C THR A 100 9.21 -4.63 12.97
N MET A 101 10.02 -5.50 12.37
CA MET A 101 9.63 -6.29 11.20
C MET A 101 8.58 -7.35 11.53
N SER A 102 8.64 -7.94 12.73
CA SER A 102 7.60 -8.86 13.22
C SER A 102 6.26 -8.14 13.40
N ASP A 103 6.28 -6.94 13.99
CA ASP A 103 5.06 -6.14 14.20
C ASP A 103 4.44 -5.71 12.86
N LEU A 104 5.27 -5.27 11.91
CA LEU A 104 4.88 -4.97 10.52
C LEU A 104 4.22 -6.17 9.82
N ALA A 105 4.77 -7.37 10.01
CA ALA A 105 4.23 -8.59 9.42
C ALA A 105 2.85 -8.92 9.98
N ALA A 106 2.63 -8.74 11.28
CA ALA A 106 1.33 -8.94 11.92
C ALA A 106 0.28 -7.95 11.40
N LEU A 107 0.63 -6.67 11.24
CA LEU A 107 -0.28 -5.62 10.78
C LEU A 107 -0.67 -5.74 9.29
N THR A 108 0.08 -6.50 8.50
CA THR A 108 -0.11 -6.60 7.05
C THR A 108 -0.72 -7.93 6.60
N GLN A 109 -1.06 -8.85 7.51
CA GLN A 109 -1.58 -10.19 7.19
C GLN A 109 -2.82 -10.16 6.28
N ASP A 110 -3.74 -9.21 6.50
CA ASP A 110 -4.98 -9.10 5.74
C ASP A 110 -4.82 -8.34 4.39
N ASN A 111 -3.60 -7.88 4.07
CA ASN A 111 -3.31 -7.19 2.82
C ASN A 111 -2.12 -7.82 2.08
N PRO A 112 -2.38 -8.73 1.12
CA PRO A 112 -1.35 -9.45 0.37
C PRO A 112 -0.32 -8.54 -0.31
N GLN A 113 -0.73 -7.33 -0.75
CA GLN A 113 0.17 -6.39 -1.38
C GLN A 113 1.13 -5.74 -0.38
N GLN A 114 0.66 -5.44 0.83
CA GLN A 114 1.49 -4.85 1.89
C GLN A 114 2.41 -5.90 2.51
N ASP A 115 1.90 -7.10 2.77
CA ASP A 115 2.67 -8.25 3.25
C ASP A 115 3.81 -8.61 2.27
N ALA A 116 3.55 -8.58 0.96
CA ALA A 116 4.61 -8.74 -0.05
C ALA A 116 5.70 -7.64 0.01
N ARG A 117 5.35 -6.40 0.37
CA ARG A 117 6.33 -5.32 0.56
C ARG A 117 7.12 -5.50 1.86
N VAL A 118 6.47 -5.89 2.95
CA VAL A 118 7.13 -6.18 4.23
C VAL A 118 8.13 -7.32 4.07
N ARG A 119 7.78 -8.40 3.37
CA ARG A 119 8.73 -9.48 3.03
C ARG A 119 9.95 -8.98 2.26
N LYS A 120 9.77 -8.08 1.28
CA LYS A 120 10.88 -7.49 0.53
C LYS A 120 11.80 -6.67 1.45
N ILE A 121 11.23 -5.87 2.34
CA ILE A 121 11.99 -5.08 3.31
C ILE A 121 12.76 -6.02 4.25
N LYS A 122 12.13 -7.08 4.75
CA LYS A 122 12.78 -8.09 5.61
C LYS A 122 14.01 -8.68 4.93
N ALA A 123 13.89 -9.11 3.67
CA ALA A 123 15.00 -9.67 2.91
C ALA A 123 16.14 -8.65 2.69
N LEU A 124 15.83 -7.35 2.53
CA LEU A 124 16.85 -6.31 2.41
C LEU A 124 17.58 -6.07 3.74
N VAL A 125 16.85 -6.11 4.86
CA VAL A 125 17.41 -5.98 6.21
C VAL A 125 18.34 -7.15 6.53
N GLU A 126 17.92 -8.38 6.25
CA GLU A 126 18.76 -9.59 6.44
C GLU A 126 20.06 -9.50 5.63
N ARG A 127 19.98 -9.11 4.34
CA ARG A 127 21.17 -8.91 3.51
C ARG A 127 22.11 -7.84 4.07
N ALA A 128 21.56 -6.71 4.55
CA ALA A 128 22.36 -5.66 5.15
C ALA A 128 23.03 -6.11 6.47
N HIS A 129 22.33 -6.91 7.27
CA HIS A 129 22.88 -7.52 8.48
C HIS A 129 24.05 -8.45 8.16
N ASP A 130 23.94 -9.26 7.12
CA ASP A 130 24.99 -10.18 6.68
C ASP A 130 26.25 -9.43 6.24
N ASP A 131 26.10 -8.37 5.43
CA ASP A 131 27.21 -7.54 4.97
C ASP A 131 27.97 -6.86 6.14
N VAL A 132 27.22 -6.31 7.11
CA VAL A 132 27.81 -5.68 8.29
C VAL A 132 28.56 -6.70 9.16
N ARG A 133 27.99 -7.90 9.32
CA ARG A 133 28.61 -9.00 10.07
C ARG A 133 29.93 -9.44 9.43
N GLU A 134 29.96 -9.57 8.11
CA GLU A 134 31.18 -9.89 7.37
C GLU A 134 32.27 -8.83 7.59
N THR A 135 31.93 -7.56 7.39
CA THR A 135 32.90 -6.45 7.56
C THR A 135 33.45 -6.34 8.98
N ILE A 136 32.61 -6.55 10.01
CA ILE A 136 33.06 -6.57 11.41
C ILE A 136 34.03 -7.73 11.67
N ASN A 137 33.75 -8.92 11.14
CA ASN A 137 34.62 -10.08 11.30
C ASN A 137 36.00 -9.85 10.66
N LEU A 138 36.03 -9.27 9.46
CA LEU A 138 37.28 -8.88 8.80
C LEU A 138 38.08 -7.87 9.62
N ALA A 139 37.42 -6.83 10.15
CA ALA A 139 38.08 -5.83 10.99
C ALA A 139 38.66 -6.43 12.29
N LYS A 140 37.94 -7.36 12.94
CA LYS A 140 38.44 -8.09 14.11
C LYS A 140 39.67 -8.94 13.79
N ALA A 141 39.68 -9.61 12.64
CA ALA A 141 40.82 -10.41 12.19
C ALA A 141 42.07 -9.52 11.96
N VAL A 142 41.89 -8.35 11.34
CA VAL A 142 42.96 -7.36 11.15
C VAL A 142 43.51 -6.85 12.48
N ARG A 143 42.63 -6.54 13.45
CA ARG A 143 43.00 -6.12 14.81
C ARG A 143 43.84 -7.19 15.52
N CYS A 144 43.45 -8.47 15.41
CA CYS A 144 44.20 -9.58 15.99
C CYS A 144 45.60 -9.72 15.36
N ARG A 145 45.69 -9.65 14.02
CA ARG A 145 46.97 -9.72 13.32
C ARG A 145 47.94 -8.60 13.76
N ARG A 146 47.46 -7.35 13.85
CA ARG A 146 48.28 -6.22 14.31
C ARG A 146 48.79 -6.36 15.75
N ARG A 147 48.01 -7.00 16.63
CA ARG A 147 48.45 -7.27 18.02
C ARG A 147 49.50 -8.37 18.11
N SER A 148 49.50 -9.35 17.20
CA SER A 148 50.51 -10.42 17.19
C SER A 148 51.89 -9.98 16.69
N THR A 149 51.96 -8.85 15.98
CA THR A 149 53.20 -8.27 15.41
C THR A 149 53.82 -7.18 16.28
N ARG A 150 53.28 -6.93 17.47
CA ARG A 150 53.81 -6.02 18.49
C ARG A 150 54.23 -6.81 19.71
#